data_AF-A0A936IVT6-F1
#
_entry.id   AF-A0A936IVT6-F1
#
_cell.length_a   1.000
_cell.length_b   1.000
_cell.length_c   1.000
_cell.angle_alpha   90.00
_cell.angle_beta   90.00
_cell.angle_gamma   90.00
#
_symmetry.space_group_name_H-M   'P 1'
#
loop_
_entity.id
_entity.type
_entity.pdbx_description
1 polymer ?
#
loop_
_entity_poly.entity_id
_entity_poly.type
_entity_poly.pdbx_seq_one_letter_code
_entity_poly.pdbx_strand_id
1 'polypeptide(L)'
;MAGVTRVAGAALAVCLLLAADGPEILRPTHESVVPPGEITVVARTKQGKLTLDGKPLVLAEAGPGAFSAEVEAAPGRHELVLEDTAGTRTVSFFAGDAKDAPEGWRRFRSHPPVAACGACHKVEEGAWTFAGDASCFGCHEKEKFPEAHTHNPVVLAECQMCHLPHGSTAPAHLKLRRDLACKQCHG
;
A
#
# COMPACT_ATOMS: atom_id res chain seq x y z
N MET A 1 39.98 -30.07 -35.09
CA MET A 1 39.62 -28.64 -34.99
C MET A 1 38.13 -28.59 -34.62
N ALA A 2 37.82 -28.05 -33.44
CA ALA A 2 36.47 -27.94 -32.86
C ALA A 2 35.54 -27.15 -33.81
N GLY A 3 34.25 -27.47 -34.00
CA GLY A 3 33.25 -27.78 -32.98
C GLY A 3 32.45 -26.51 -32.65
N VAL A 4 31.78 -25.90 -33.63
CA VAL A 4 30.95 -24.69 -33.44
C VAL A 4 29.52 -25.13 -33.16
N THR A 5 29.21 -25.39 -31.90
CA THR A 5 27.83 -25.57 -31.43
C THR A 5 27.22 -24.19 -31.19
N ARG A 6 26.20 -23.84 -31.98
CA ARG A 6 25.36 -22.67 -31.73
C ARG A 6 24.62 -22.88 -30.41
N VAL A 7 24.97 -22.10 -29.40
CA VAL A 7 24.21 -22.02 -28.15
C VAL A 7 22.91 -21.28 -28.46
N ALA A 8 21.78 -21.98 -28.31
CA ALA A 8 20.46 -21.39 -28.41
C ALA A 8 20.32 -20.29 -27.34
N GLY A 9 19.88 -19.10 -27.76
CA GLY A 9 19.58 -18.01 -26.86
C GLY A 9 18.50 -18.43 -25.87
N ALA A 10 18.86 -18.50 -24.59
CA ALA A 10 17.89 -18.53 -23.51
C ALA A 10 17.22 -17.15 -23.51
N ALA A 11 16.00 -17.08 -24.04
CA ALA A 11 15.12 -15.95 -23.82
C ALA A 11 14.94 -15.83 -22.30
N LEU A 12 15.51 -14.78 -21.72
CA LEU A 12 15.27 -14.38 -20.35
C LEU A 12 13.77 -14.15 -20.24
N ALA A 13 13.05 -15.09 -19.62
CA ALA A 13 11.66 -14.90 -19.27
C ALA A 13 11.62 -13.75 -18.27
N VAL A 14 11.38 -12.55 -18.77
CA VAL A 14 10.92 -11.42 -17.96
C VAL A 14 9.61 -11.92 -17.35
N CYS A 15 9.68 -12.37 -16.11
CA CYS A 15 8.52 -12.58 -15.27
C CYS A 15 7.89 -11.18 -15.13
N LEU A 16 6.98 -10.85 -16.05
CA LEU A 16 6.00 -9.81 -15.83
C LEU A 16 5.27 -10.22 -14.55
N LEU A 17 5.68 -9.66 -13.42
CA LEU A 17 4.85 -9.58 -12.25
C LEU A 17 3.65 -8.73 -12.68
N LEU A 18 2.62 -9.41 -13.19
CA LEU A 18 1.30 -8.81 -13.32
C LEU A 18 0.97 -8.27 -11.93
N ALA A 19 0.86 -6.95 -11.83
CA ALA A 19 0.28 -6.31 -10.65
C ALA A 19 -0.99 -7.08 -10.34
N ALA A 20 -1.15 -7.58 -9.11
CA ALA A 20 -2.32 -8.39 -8.77
C ALA A 20 -3.58 -7.64 -9.22
N ASP A 21 -4.24 -8.19 -10.24
CA ASP A 21 -5.43 -7.63 -10.91
C ASP A 21 -6.69 -7.74 -10.02
N GLY A 22 -6.51 -8.26 -8.80
CA GLY A 22 -7.56 -8.44 -7.81
C GLY A 22 -7.77 -7.23 -6.90
N PRO A 23 -8.78 -7.32 -6.03
CA PRO A 23 -9.13 -6.24 -5.13
C PRO A 23 -8.03 -6.03 -4.08
N GLU A 24 -7.76 -4.79 -3.74
CA GLU A 24 -6.76 -4.42 -2.75
C GLU A 24 -7.35 -3.43 -1.73
N ILE A 25 -7.09 -3.68 -0.45
CA ILE A 25 -7.38 -2.75 0.64
C ILE A 25 -6.04 -2.21 1.12
N LEU A 26 -5.82 -0.92 0.90
CA LEU A 26 -4.57 -0.20 1.15
C LEU A 26 -4.55 0.41 2.57
N ARG A 27 -5.72 0.75 3.10
CA ARG A 27 -5.91 1.28 4.46
C ARG A 27 -7.23 0.76 5.05
N PRO A 28 -7.26 0.33 6.32
CA PRO A 28 -6.11 -0.07 7.12
C PRO A 28 -5.44 -1.34 6.57
N THR A 29 -4.24 -1.70 7.06
CA THR A 29 -3.61 -2.98 6.71
C THR A 29 -4.15 -4.13 7.55
N HIS A 30 -4.00 -5.37 7.07
CA HIS A 30 -4.33 -6.58 7.84
C HIS A 30 -3.56 -6.62 9.18
N GLU A 31 -4.22 -7.10 10.23
CA GLU A 31 -3.69 -7.24 11.60
C GLU A 31 -3.18 -5.92 12.20
N SER A 32 -3.95 -4.86 11.99
CA SER A 32 -3.60 -3.53 12.48
C SER A 32 -4.56 -3.02 13.54
N VAL A 33 -4.07 -2.07 14.34
CA VAL A 33 -4.83 -1.37 15.37
C VAL A 33 -5.04 0.07 14.93
N VAL A 34 -6.30 0.52 14.90
CA VAL A 34 -6.70 1.90 14.54
C VAL A 34 -7.38 2.56 15.74
N PRO A 35 -7.42 3.90 15.81
CA PRO A 35 -8.29 4.59 16.76
C PRO A 35 -9.76 4.20 16.54
N PRO A 36 -10.59 4.10 17.59
CA PRO A 36 -12.03 3.97 17.42
C PRO A 36 -12.63 5.26 16.86
N GLY A 37 -13.79 5.14 16.23
CA GLY A 37 -14.51 6.25 15.57
C GLY A 37 -14.30 6.25 14.06
N GLU A 38 -14.36 7.44 13.46
CA GLU A 38 -14.25 7.63 12.02
C GLU A 38 -12.84 7.24 11.51
N ILE A 39 -12.81 6.31 10.55
CA ILE A 39 -11.60 5.96 9.81
C ILE A 39 -11.87 5.94 8.31
N THR A 40 -10.90 6.40 7.55
CA THR A 40 -10.90 6.24 6.09
C THR A 40 -10.40 4.86 5.70
N VAL A 41 -11.19 4.14 4.92
CA VAL A 41 -10.77 2.97 4.15
C VAL A 41 -10.33 3.43 2.77
N VAL A 42 -9.18 2.93 2.30
CA VAL A 42 -8.69 3.17 0.93
C VAL A 42 -8.55 1.83 0.24
N ALA A 43 -9.11 1.71 -0.96
CA ALA A 43 -9.16 0.47 -1.70
C ALA A 43 -8.98 0.70 -3.20
N ARG A 44 -8.55 -0.35 -3.90
CA ARG A 44 -8.45 -0.42 -5.36
C ARG A 44 -9.20 -1.64 -5.86
N THR A 45 -10.05 -1.45 -6.86
CA THR A 45 -10.87 -2.51 -7.48
C THR A 45 -11.40 -2.01 -8.83
N LYS A 46 -11.83 -2.91 -9.71
CA LYS A 46 -12.50 -2.51 -10.96
C LYS A 46 -13.98 -2.18 -10.70
N GLN A 47 -14.68 -3.04 -9.97
CA GLN A 47 -16.11 -2.91 -9.62
C GLN A 47 -16.41 -3.73 -8.35
N GLY A 48 -15.78 -3.36 -7.23
CA GLY A 48 -15.86 -4.14 -6.01
C GLY A 48 -16.98 -3.72 -5.06
N LYS A 49 -17.48 -4.70 -4.31
CA LYS A 49 -18.36 -4.49 -3.16
C LYS A 49 -17.51 -4.54 -1.89
N LEU A 50 -17.48 -3.45 -1.14
CA LEU A 50 -16.84 -3.38 0.17
C LEU A 50 -17.88 -3.57 1.27
N THR A 51 -17.53 -4.37 2.28
CA THR A 51 -18.33 -4.51 3.52
C THR A 51 -17.46 -4.33 4.76
N LEU A 52 -18.06 -3.85 5.84
CA LEU A 52 -17.52 -3.84 7.20
C LEU A 52 -18.41 -4.74 8.06
N ASP A 53 -17.87 -5.84 8.56
CA ASP A 53 -18.60 -6.86 9.32
C ASP A 53 -19.87 -7.34 8.60
N GLY A 54 -19.77 -7.54 7.28
CA GLY A 54 -20.87 -7.94 6.41
C GLY A 54 -21.86 -6.82 6.04
N LYS A 55 -21.75 -5.62 6.64
CA LYS A 55 -22.57 -4.47 6.27
C LYS A 55 -21.97 -3.76 5.06
N PRO A 56 -22.73 -3.53 3.97
CA PRO A 56 -22.23 -2.83 2.80
C PRO A 56 -21.77 -1.41 3.13
N LEU A 57 -20.65 -1.01 2.51
CA LEU A 57 -20.13 0.35 2.56
C LEU A 57 -20.33 1.03 1.20
N VAL A 58 -20.51 2.35 1.22
CA VAL A 58 -20.56 3.17 0.01
C VAL A 58 -19.13 3.56 -0.35
N LEU A 59 -18.67 3.12 -1.51
CA LEU A 59 -17.38 3.52 -2.07
C LEU A 59 -17.53 4.83 -2.83
N ALA A 60 -16.78 5.85 -2.42
CA ALA A 60 -16.57 7.07 -3.18
C ALA A 60 -15.38 6.86 -4.12
N GLU A 61 -15.55 7.14 -5.41
CA GLU A 61 -14.45 7.05 -6.37
C GLU A 61 -13.52 8.27 -6.21
N ALA A 62 -12.27 8.01 -5.85
CA ALA A 62 -11.22 9.03 -5.76
C ALA A 62 -10.55 9.29 -7.12
N GLY A 63 -10.57 8.28 -7.99
CA GLY A 63 -10.09 8.30 -9.37
C GLY A 63 -10.31 6.93 -10.01
N PRO A 64 -10.05 6.77 -11.32
CA PRO A 64 -10.34 5.53 -12.04
C PRO A 64 -9.83 4.26 -11.32
N GLY A 65 -10.76 3.47 -10.76
CA GLY A 65 -10.46 2.22 -10.05
C GLY A 65 -9.89 2.38 -8.63
N ALA A 66 -9.83 3.59 -8.10
CA ALA A 66 -9.38 3.91 -6.74
C ALA A 66 -10.53 4.49 -5.93
N PHE A 67 -10.77 3.94 -4.75
CA PHE A 67 -11.94 4.25 -3.93
C PHE A 67 -11.57 4.56 -2.49
N SER A 68 -12.37 5.40 -1.85
CA SER A 68 -12.36 5.61 -0.41
C SER A 68 -13.74 5.40 0.19
N ALA A 69 -13.78 5.09 1.48
CA ALA A 69 -15.00 5.10 2.27
C ALA A 69 -14.66 5.60 3.68
N GLU A 70 -15.47 6.50 4.21
CA GLU A 70 -15.41 6.83 5.64
C GLU A 70 -16.30 5.85 6.40
N VAL A 71 -15.77 5.26 7.46
CA VAL A 71 -16.47 4.25 8.25
C VAL A 71 -16.36 4.57 9.73
N GLU A 72 -17.46 4.42 10.45
CA GLU A 72 -17.49 4.52 11.91
C GLU A 72 -17.14 3.16 12.51
N ALA A 73 -15.93 3.01 13.03
CA ALA A 73 -15.46 1.79 13.67
C ALA A 73 -15.71 1.84 15.19
N ALA A 74 -16.67 1.04 15.66
CA ALA A 74 -16.90 0.86 17.09
C ALA A 74 -15.67 0.22 17.77
N PRO A 75 -15.48 0.34 19.09
CA PRO A 75 -14.41 -0.39 19.77
C PRO A 75 -14.54 -1.91 19.58
N GLY A 76 -13.47 -2.58 19.16
CA GLY A 76 -13.44 -4.03 18.98
C GLY A 76 -12.78 -4.49 17.68
N ARG A 77 -12.93 -5.80 17.38
CA ARG A 77 -12.40 -6.42 16.17
C ARG A 77 -13.40 -6.26 15.03
N HIS A 78 -12.86 -5.91 13.86
CA HIS A 78 -13.60 -5.69 12.64
C HIS A 78 -12.98 -6.43 11.46
N GLU A 79 -13.81 -6.68 10.46
CA GLU A 79 -13.40 -7.28 9.19
C GLU A 79 -13.91 -6.46 8.01
N LEU A 80 -12.98 -6.03 7.16
CA LEU A 80 -13.28 -5.49 5.84
C LEU A 80 -13.17 -6.61 4.82
N VAL A 81 -14.19 -6.73 3.97
CA VAL A 81 -14.20 -7.67 2.85
C VAL A 81 -14.49 -6.89 1.58
N LEU A 82 -13.53 -6.91 0.65
CA LEU A 82 -13.66 -6.35 -0.69
C LEU A 82 -13.73 -7.49 -1.71
N GLU A 83 -14.86 -7.59 -2.38
CA GLU A 83 -15.11 -8.63 -3.39
C GLU A 83 -15.28 -7.98 -4.75
N ASP A 84 -14.61 -8.49 -5.77
CA ASP A 84 -14.86 -8.16 -7.17
C ASP A 84 -14.77 -9.39 -8.06
N THR A 85 -14.84 -9.20 -9.38
CA THR A 85 -14.82 -10.31 -10.35
C THR A 85 -13.50 -11.08 -10.41
N ALA A 86 -12.41 -10.50 -9.91
CA ALA A 86 -11.09 -11.11 -9.86
C ALA A 86 -10.81 -11.83 -8.52
N GLY A 87 -11.59 -11.57 -7.47
CA GLY A 87 -11.54 -12.34 -6.23
C GLY A 87 -12.01 -11.59 -4.99
N THR A 88 -11.53 -12.03 -3.84
CA THR A 88 -11.87 -11.47 -2.53
C THR A 88 -10.62 -11.09 -1.75
N ARG A 89 -10.63 -9.90 -1.15
CA ARG A 89 -9.61 -9.43 -0.21
C ARG A 89 -10.23 -9.15 1.15
N THR A 90 -9.70 -9.82 2.17
CA THR A 90 -10.11 -9.62 3.56
C THR A 90 -9.01 -8.94 4.37
N VAL A 91 -9.39 -7.92 5.14
CA VAL A 91 -8.54 -7.22 6.11
C VAL A 91 -9.21 -7.25 7.47
N SER A 92 -8.54 -7.81 8.48
CA SER A 92 -8.99 -7.73 9.86
C SER A 92 -8.23 -6.61 10.57
N PHE A 93 -8.92 -5.80 11.36
CA PHE A 93 -8.33 -4.72 12.15
C PHE A 93 -9.06 -4.58 13.49
N PHE A 94 -8.41 -3.91 14.44
CA PHE A 94 -8.95 -3.68 15.78
C PHE A 94 -9.05 -2.18 16.03
N ALA A 95 -10.24 -1.70 16.35
CA ALA A 95 -10.49 -0.33 16.72
C ALA A 95 -10.40 -0.19 18.25
N GLY A 96 -9.38 0.52 18.74
CA GLY A 96 -9.14 0.68 20.17
C GLY A 96 -7.67 0.79 20.54
N ASP A 97 -7.38 0.52 21.81
CA ASP A 97 -6.02 0.53 22.33
C ASP A 97 -5.26 -0.74 21.95
N ALA A 98 -3.99 -0.58 21.57
CA ALA A 98 -3.14 -1.71 21.16
C ALA A 98 -2.87 -2.74 22.26
N LYS A 99 -3.10 -2.39 23.54
CA LYS A 99 -2.98 -3.33 24.67
C LYS A 99 -4.14 -4.34 24.73
N ASP A 100 -5.28 -3.99 24.11
CA ASP A 100 -6.51 -4.78 24.10
C ASP A 100 -6.68 -5.54 22.77
N ALA A 101 -5.80 -5.28 21.80
CA ALA A 101 -5.80 -5.94 20.50
C ALA A 101 -5.20 -7.36 20.57
N PRO A 102 -5.50 -8.24 19.59
CA PRO A 102 -4.87 -9.54 19.49
C PRO A 102 -3.33 -9.47 19.48
N GLU A 103 -2.69 -10.52 19.98
CA GLU A 103 -1.23 -10.60 20.03
C GLU A 103 -0.61 -10.42 18.63
N GLY A 104 0.49 -9.66 18.57
CA GLY A 104 1.20 -9.39 17.32
C GLY A 104 0.63 -8.21 16.51
N TRP A 105 -0.59 -7.77 16.77
CA TRP A 105 -1.20 -6.67 16.04
C TRP A 105 -0.55 -5.34 16.43
N ARG A 106 -0.39 -4.46 15.45
CA ARG A 106 0.37 -3.21 15.62
C ARG A 106 -0.45 -2.00 15.22
N ARG A 107 -0.21 -0.86 15.88
CA ARG A 107 -0.86 0.41 15.50
C ARG A 107 -0.57 0.75 14.04
N PHE A 108 -1.63 0.90 13.27
CA PHE A 108 -1.58 1.50 11.95
C PHE A 108 -1.26 2.98 12.11
N ARG A 109 -0.30 3.47 11.31
CA ARG A 109 0.01 4.89 11.22
C ARG A 109 -0.30 5.36 9.81
N SER A 110 -1.35 6.15 9.68
CA SER A 110 -1.60 6.96 8.48
C SER A 110 -0.41 7.89 8.26
N HIS A 111 0.00 8.10 7.01
CA HIS A 111 1.06 9.04 6.68
C HIS A 111 0.54 10.48 6.82
N PRO A 112 1.06 11.30 7.76
CA PRO A 112 0.67 12.69 7.88
C PRO A 112 1.50 13.61 6.95
N PRO A 113 0.94 14.76 6.52
CA PRO A 113 -0.46 15.12 6.63
C PRO A 113 -1.33 14.19 5.76
N VAL A 114 -2.54 13.88 6.22
CA VAL A 114 -3.53 13.21 5.37
C VAL A 114 -3.98 14.24 4.32
N ALA A 115 -3.39 14.14 3.13
CA ALA A 115 -3.64 15.05 2.02
C ALA A 115 -4.78 14.54 1.13
N ALA A 116 -5.33 15.44 0.31
CA ALA A 116 -6.25 15.05 -0.75
C ALA A 116 -5.55 14.11 -1.75
N CYS A 117 -6.30 13.15 -2.31
CA CYS A 117 -5.76 12.11 -3.19
C CYS A 117 -4.91 12.68 -4.34
N GLY A 118 -5.35 13.78 -4.94
CA GLY A 118 -4.67 14.48 -6.04
C GLY A 118 -3.35 15.18 -5.66
N ALA A 119 -2.97 15.23 -4.38
CA ALA A 119 -1.64 15.70 -3.98
C ALA A 119 -0.55 14.69 -4.34
N CYS A 120 -0.89 13.40 -4.36
CA CYS A 120 0.03 12.31 -4.64
C CYS A 120 -0.30 11.53 -5.92
N HIS A 121 -1.50 11.71 -6.45
CA HIS A 121 -1.97 11.01 -7.64
C HIS A 121 -2.34 11.97 -8.76
N LYS A 122 -2.27 11.46 -9.99
CA LYS A 122 -2.71 12.15 -11.20
C LYS A 122 -3.47 11.19 -12.11
N VAL A 123 -4.23 11.74 -13.05
CA VAL A 123 -4.75 10.97 -14.18
C VAL A 123 -3.80 11.17 -15.35
N GLU A 124 -3.26 10.07 -15.88
CA GLU A 124 -2.40 10.07 -17.06
C GLU A 124 -2.94 9.03 -18.04
N GLU A 125 -3.25 9.47 -19.26
CA GLU A 125 -3.85 8.61 -20.31
C GLU A 125 -5.12 7.87 -19.85
N GLY A 126 -5.90 8.50 -18.96
CA GLY A 126 -7.13 7.93 -18.39
C GLY A 126 -6.91 6.96 -17.22
N ALA A 127 -5.66 6.67 -16.85
CA ALA A 127 -5.33 5.84 -15.70
C ALA A 127 -5.08 6.68 -14.44
N TRP A 128 -5.56 6.21 -13.29
CA TRP A 128 -5.18 6.76 -11.99
C TRP A 128 -3.79 6.27 -11.59
N THR A 129 -2.81 7.17 -11.57
CA THR A 129 -1.40 6.83 -11.33
C THR A 129 -0.84 7.61 -10.15
N PHE A 130 0.18 7.04 -9.52
CA PHE A 130 0.99 7.79 -8.57
C PHE A 130 1.78 8.87 -9.32
N ALA A 131 1.80 10.09 -8.81
CA ALA A 131 2.43 11.24 -9.46
C ALA A 131 3.98 11.20 -9.43
N GLY A 132 4.56 10.17 -8.80
CA GLY A 132 6.00 9.95 -8.68
C GLY A 132 6.61 10.67 -7.49
N ASP A 133 7.90 10.44 -7.27
CA ASP A 133 8.67 10.93 -6.12
C ASP A 133 8.64 12.45 -5.95
N ALA A 134 8.43 13.19 -7.04
CA ALA A 134 8.22 14.64 -7.00
C ALA A 134 7.08 15.04 -6.05
N SER A 135 6.03 14.22 -5.94
CA SER A 135 4.91 14.48 -5.02
C SER A 135 5.31 14.38 -3.55
N CYS A 136 6.28 13.52 -3.20
CA CYS A 136 6.80 13.41 -1.83
C CYS A 136 7.51 14.70 -1.40
N PHE A 137 8.23 15.33 -2.33
CA PHE A 137 8.96 16.58 -2.05
C PHE A 137 8.05 17.81 -1.93
N GLY A 138 6.74 17.67 -2.16
CA GLY A 138 5.77 18.71 -1.81
C GLY A 138 5.67 18.94 -0.30
N CYS A 139 6.08 17.97 0.52
CA CYS A 139 6.10 18.09 1.99
C CYS A 139 7.44 17.68 2.62
N HIS A 140 8.23 16.82 1.98
CA HIS A 140 9.52 16.38 2.50
C HIS A 140 10.68 17.15 1.86
N GLU A 141 11.59 17.67 2.68
CA GLU A 141 12.78 18.37 2.20
C GLU A 141 13.78 17.38 1.58
N LYS A 142 14.05 17.52 0.28
CA LYS A 142 14.93 16.62 -0.47
C LYS A 142 16.36 16.60 0.07
N GLU A 143 16.82 17.75 0.55
CA GLU A 143 18.18 17.97 1.04
C GLU A 143 18.47 17.18 2.32
N LYS A 144 17.44 16.86 3.11
CA LYS A 144 17.54 16.07 4.35
C LYS A 144 17.53 14.56 4.13
N PHE A 145 17.28 14.09 2.91
CA PHE A 145 17.21 12.64 2.63
C PHE A 145 18.49 11.86 2.98
N PRO A 146 19.70 12.35 2.66
CA PRO A 146 20.94 11.66 3.00
C PRO A 146 21.13 11.44 4.51
N GLU A 147 20.48 12.23 5.35
CA GLU A 147 20.55 12.12 6.81
C GLU A 147 19.58 11.04 7.34
N ALA A 148 18.44 10.86 6.68
CA ALA A 148 17.38 9.95 7.11
C ALA A 148 17.41 8.58 6.42
N HIS A 149 18.01 8.48 5.22
CA HIS A 149 17.97 7.28 4.39
C HIS A 149 19.38 6.78 4.05
N THR A 150 19.56 5.46 4.18
CA THR A 150 20.81 4.79 3.80
C THR A 150 20.99 4.72 2.29
N HIS A 151 19.88 4.68 1.53
CA HIS A 151 19.86 4.74 0.07
C HIS A 151 19.37 6.11 -0.37
N ASN A 152 20.16 6.79 -1.20
CA ASN A 152 19.75 8.06 -1.77
C ASN A 152 18.96 7.82 -3.09
N PRO A 153 18.28 8.87 -3.62
CA PRO A 153 17.53 8.75 -4.87
C PRO A 153 18.36 8.32 -6.10
N VAL A 154 19.70 8.44 -6.04
CA VAL A 154 20.59 7.94 -7.11
C VAL A 154 20.65 6.41 -7.10
N VAL A 155 20.52 5.78 -5.92
CA VAL A 155 20.53 4.32 -5.78
C VAL A 155 19.11 3.74 -5.82
N LEU A 156 18.13 4.40 -5.20
CA LEU A 156 16.73 3.99 -5.19
C LEU A 156 15.85 5.17 -5.56
N ALA A 157 15.44 5.23 -6.82
CA ALA A 157 14.72 6.38 -7.42
C ALA A 157 13.20 6.37 -7.15
N GLU A 158 12.71 5.43 -6.35
CA GLU A 158 11.29 5.21 -6.09
C GLU A 158 11.04 5.02 -4.59
N CYS A 159 10.45 6.04 -3.96
CA CYS A 159 10.18 6.05 -2.52
C CYS A 159 9.29 4.87 -2.08
N GLN A 160 8.29 4.54 -2.90
CA GLN A 160 7.36 3.43 -2.66
C GLN A 160 8.00 2.06 -2.73
N MET A 161 9.27 1.89 -3.14
CA MET A 161 9.91 0.57 -3.06
C MET A 161 9.95 0.07 -1.62
N CYS A 162 10.19 0.98 -0.67
CA CYS A 162 10.23 0.67 0.75
C CYS A 162 9.04 1.24 1.52
N HIS A 163 8.45 2.36 1.09
CA HIS A 163 7.41 3.06 1.85
C HIS A 163 5.98 2.79 1.35
N LEU A 164 5.00 2.98 2.23
CA LEU A 164 3.57 2.92 1.98
C LEU A 164 2.95 4.30 2.25
N PRO A 165 2.70 5.11 1.20
CA PRO A 165 2.13 6.46 1.34
C PRO A 165 0.74 6.49 1.98
N HIS A 166 -0.03 5.40 1.86
CA HIS A 166 -1.34 5.29 2.51
C HIS A 166 -1.26 5.00 4.02
N GLY A 167 -0.06 4.65 4.53
CA GLY A 167 0.18 4.28 5.92
C GLY A 167 0.62 2.82 6.09
N SER A 168 1.13 2.50 7.28
CA SER A 168 1.63 1.16 7.62
C SER A 168 1.68 0.94 9.12
N THR A 169 1.74 -0.32 9.53
CA THR A 169 2.06 -0.73 10.90
C THR A 169 3.56 -0.75 11.20
N ALA A 170 4.43 -0.69 10.18
CA ALA A 170 5.88 -0.59 10.34
C ALA A 170 6.31 0.87 10.60
N PRO A 171 7.33 1.13 11.45
CA PRO A 171 7.85 2.49 11.65
C PRO A 171 8.30 3.12 10.32
N ALA A 172 8.26 4.45 10.22
CA ALA A 172 8.57 5.20 9.00
C ALA A 172 7.75 4.78 7.76
N HIS A 173 6.54 4.25 7.98
CA HIS A 173 5.64 3.80 6.92
C HIS A 173 6.24 2.74 5.98
N LEU A 174 7.14 1.89 6.47
CA LEU A 174 7.74 0.86 5.62
C LEU A 174 6.72 -0.24 5.22
N LYS A 175 6.93 -0.85 4.05
CA LYS A 175 6.21 -2.05 3.60
C LYS A 175 6.50 -3.25 4.49
N LEU A 176 7.74 -3.35 4.96
CA LEU A 176 8.26 -4.42 5.80
C LEU A 176 8.97 -3.84 7.02
N ARG A 177 9.22 -4.69 8.03
CA ARG A 177 10.17 -4.36 9.10
C ARG A 177 11.55 -4.07 8.49
N ARG A 178 12.28 -3.11 9.06
CA ARG A 178 13.53 -2.57 8.50
C ARG A 178 14.56 -3.64 8.09
N ASP A 179 14.79 -4.63 8.94
CA ASP A 179 15.71 -5.74 8.67
C ASP A 179 15.28 -6.57 7.44
N LEU A 180 13.98 -6.81 7.28
CA LEU A 180 13.44 -7.52 6.12
C LEU A 180 13.48 -6.67 4.86
N ALA A 181 13.24 -5.37 4.97
CA ALA A 181 13.35 -4.43 3.85
C ALA A 181 14.78 -4.42 3.27
N CYS A 182 15.81 -4.37 4.13
CA CYS A 182 17.21 -4.47 3.67
C CYS A 182 17.48 -5.79 2.94
N LYS A 183 16.92 -6.89 3.44
CA LYS A 183 17.09 -8.23 2.88
C LYS A 183 16.39 -8.45 1.54
N GLN A 184 15.55 -7.51 1.09
CA GLN A 184 14.98 -7.58 -0.25
C GLN A 184 16.07 -7.46 -1.34
N CYS A 185 17.22 -6.86 -1.02
CA CYS A 185 18.34 -6.71 -1.95
C CYS A 185 19.70 -7.14 -1.40
N HIS A 186 19.87 -7.22 -0.08
CA HIS A 186 21.15 -7.55 0.57
C HIS A 186 21.10 -8.90 1.27
N GLY A 187 22.06 -9.78 0.99
CA GLY A 187 22.20 -11.12 1.58
C GLY A 187 22.95 -11.14 2.90
#